data_AF-A0A537U4E6-F1
#
_entry.id   AF-A0A537U4E6-F1
#
_cell.length_a   1.000
_cell.length_b   1.000
_cell.length_c   1.000
_cell.angle_alpha   90.00
_cell.angle_beta   90.00
_cell.angle_gamma   90.00
#
_symmetry.space_group_name_H-M   'P 1'
#
loop_
_entity.id
_entity.type
_entity.pdbx_description
1 polymer ?
#
loop_
_entity_poly.entity_id
_entity_poly.type
_entity_poly.pdbx_seq_one_letter_code
_entity_poly.pdbx_strand_id
1 'polypeptide(L)' 'DGTLIGFRFPAAAKSVNVRGWHFHFLTADRRRGGHVLGLTTGQGAALLQEVSDLRIRFPAQGPAASAGEDEIRAVERAR' A
#
# COMPACT_ATOMS: atom_id res chain seq x y z
N ASP A 1 9.56 14.82 9.96
CA ASP A 1 9.94 13.45 10.33
C ASP A 1 8.73 12.56 10.55
N GLY A 2 8.90 11.27 10.26
CA GLY A 2 7.86 10.26 10.38
C GLY A 2 8.32 8.90 9.87
N THR A 3 7.39 7.97 9.73
CA THR A 3 7.67 6.60 9.31
C THR A 3 6.90 6.30 8.02
N LEU A 4 7.62 5.75 7.04
CA LEU A 4 7.05 5.16 5.82
C LEU A 4 6.91 3.65 6.04
N ILE A 5 5.72 3.10 5.81
CA ILE A 5 5.43 1.66 5.93
C ILE A 5 4.70 1.20 4.69
N GLY A 6 5.07 0.04 4.14
CA GLY A 6 4.44 -0.46 2.95
C GLY A 6 4.91 -1.86 2.57
N PHE A 7 4.35 -2.35 1.47
CA PHE A 7 4.67 -3.66 0.90
C PHE A 7 5.03 -3.51 -0.58
N ARG A 8 5.83 -4.46 -1.08
CA ARG A 8 6.07 -4.63 -2.51
C ARG A 8 5.50 -5.95 -2.99
N PHE A 9 4.42 -5.90 -3.77
CA PHE A 9 3.87 -7.12 -4.37
C PHE A 9 4.47 -7.39 -5.76
N PRO A 10 4.73 -8.67 -6.09
CA PRO A 10 5.18 -9.05 -7.43
C PRO A 10 4.08 -8.78 -8.47
N ALA A 11 4.47 -8.55 -9.73
CA ALA A 11 3.53 -8.24 -10.81
C ALA A 11 2.46 -9.34 -11.02
N ALA A 12 2.80 -10.60 -10.72
CA ALA A 12 1.90 -11.74 -10.80
C ALA A 12 0.74 -11.68 -9.80
N ALA A 13 0.85 -10.91 -8.70
CA ALA A 13 -0.16 -10.83 -7.64
C ALA A 13 -1.25 -9.75 -7.88
N LYS A 14 -1.39 -9.26 -9.12
CA LYS A 14 -2.29 -8.14 -9.46
C LYS A 14 -3.77 -8.36 -9.13
N SER A 15 -4.22 -9.62 -9.06
CA SER A 15 -5.61 -9.98 -8.74
C SER A 15 -5.92 -9.95 -7.23
N VAL A 16 -4.88 -9.83 -6.40
CA VAL A 16 -4.99 -9.90 -4.93
C VAL A 16 -4.65 -8.57 -4.28
N ASN A 17 -3.66 -7.84 -4.80
CA ASN A 17 -3.23 -6.56 -4.23
C ASN A 17 -2.57 -5.64 -5.28
N VAL A 18 -2.26 -4.42 -4.86
CA VAL A 18 -1.57 -3.40 -5.66
C VAL A 18 -0.17 -3.87 -6.03
N ARG A 19 0.12 -3.96 -7.33
CA ARG A 19 1.44 -4.35 -7.83
C ARG A 19 2.50 -3.29 -7.50
N GLY A 20 3.73 -3.72 -7.25
CA GLY A 20 4.83 -2.80 -6.96
C GLY A 20 4.75 -2.27 -5.53
N TRP A 21 5.31 -1.08 -5.30
CA TRP A 21 5.34 -0.46 -3.98
C TRP A 21 4.00 0.22 -3.66
N HIS A 22 3.45 -0.10 -2.48
CA HIS A 22 2.34 0.61 -1.88
C HIS A 22 2.79 1.08 -0.49
N PHE A 23 2.90 2.39 -0.30
CA PHE A 23 3.32 2.99 0.96
C PHE A 23 2.25 3.88 1.59
N HIS A 24 2.21 3.82 2.91
CA HIS A 24 1.56 4.80 3.77
C HIS A 24 2.62 5.54 4.60
N PHE A 25 2.31 6.77 4.99
CA PHE A 25 3.15 7.60 5.85
C PHE A 25 2.41 8.01 7.12
N LEU A 26 3.12 8.10 8.24
CA LEU A 26 2.62 8.62 9.51
C LEU A 26 3.66 9.59 10.10
N THR A 27 3.24 10.80 10.46
CA THR A 27 4.12 11.78 11.12
C THR A 27 4.53 11.30 12.51
N ALA A 28 5.71 11.72 12.99
CA ALA A 28 6.22 11.33 14.30
C ALA A 28 5.28 11.71 15.46
N ASP A 29 4.56 12.83 15.34
CA ASP A 29 3.53 13.28 16.30
C ASP A 29 2.19 12.53 16.16
N ARG A 30 2.07 11.64 15.17
CA ARG A 30 0.87 10.86 14.81
C ARG A 30 -0.37 11.68 14.47
N ARG A 31 -0.22 12.98 14.18
CA ARG A 31 -1.36 13.86 13.85
C ARG A 31 -1.74 13.85 12.38
N ARG A 32 -0.84 13.40 11.50
CA ARG A 32 -1.06 13.37 10.05
C ARG A 32 -0.52 12.07 9.46
N GLY A 33 -1.19 11.59 8.43
CA GLY A 33 -0.75 10.42 7.68
C GLY A 33 -1.65 10.18 6.47
N GLY A 34 -1.36 9.12 5.73
CA GLY A 34 -2.16 8.72 4.58
C GLY A 34 -1.37 7.94 3.54
N HIS A 35 -2.04 7.68 2.42
CA HIS A 35 -1.47 7.04 1.24
C HIS A 35 -0.46 7.96 0.56
N VAL A 36 0.67 7.40 0.12
CA VAL A 36 1.78 8.17 -0.47
C VAL A 36 1.70 8.14 -1.99
N LEU A 37 1.41 9.28 -2.57
CA LEU A 37 1.39 9.48 -4.03
C LEU A 37 2.77 9.85 -4.58
N GLY A 38 3.56 10.58 -3.78
CA GLY A 38 4.93 10.96 -4.09
C GLY A 38 5.66 11.35 -2.82
N LEU A 39 6.97 11.08 -2.78
CA LEU A 39 7.81 11.39 -1.63
C LEU A 39 9.18 11.83 -2.10
N THR A 40 9.61 12.99 -1.61
CA THR A 40 11.02 13.38 -1.59
C THR A 40 11.47 13.33 -0.13
N THR A 41 12.55 12.61 0.15
CA THR A 41 13.11 12.48 1.49
C THR A 41 14.59 12.82 1.49
N GLY A 42 15.09 13.31 2.63
CA GLY A 42 16.52 13.34 2.93
C GLY A 42 17.03 11.95 3.32
N GLN A 43 18.11 11.91 4.11
CA GLN A 43 18.62 10.65 4.65
C GLN A 43 17.62 10.00 5.61
N GLY A 44 17.52 8.67 5.54
CA GLY A 44 16.65 7.88 6.40
C GLY A 44 17.16 6.44 6.51
N ALA A 45 16.71 5.74 7.54
CA ALA A 45 16.98 4.31 7.71
C ALA A 45 15.88 3.49 7.04
N ALA A 46 16.26 2.47 6.27
CA ALA A 46 15.34 1.53 5.65
C ALA A 46 15.56 0.13 6.22
N LEU A 47 14.46 -0.53 6.57
CA LEU A 47 14.43 -1.94 6.97
C LEU A 47 13.54 -2.69 5.97
N LEU A 48 14.06 -3.76 5.39
CA LEU A 48 13.33 -4.61 4.45
C LEU A 48 13.31 -6.04 4.98
N GLN A 49 12.17 -6.72 4.78
CA GLN A 49 12.02 -8.14 5.02
C GLN A 49 11.41 -8.79 3.79
N GLU A 50 12.04 -9.86 3.31
CA GLU A 50 11.45 -10.71 2.28
C GLU A 50 10.33 -11.56 2.88
N VAL A 51 9.19 -11.60 2.19
CA VAL A 51 8.02 -12.38 2.61
C VAL A 51 7.62 -13.28 1.45
N SER A 52 7.64 -14.58 1.68
CA SER A 52 7.36 -15.62 0.68
C SER A 52 5.97 -16.25 0.80
N ASP A 53 5.20 -15.89 1.84
CA ASP A 53 3.86 -16.41 2.12
C ASP A 53 2.83 -15.28 2.22
N LEU A 54 1.66 -15.47 1.60
CA LEU A 54 0.54 -14.54 1.66
C LEU A 54 -0.72 -15.27 2.14
N ARG A 55 -1.19 -14.89 3.33
CA ARG A 55 -2.45 -15.40 3.89
C ARG A 55 -3.56 -14.39 3.69
N ILE A 56 -4.57 -14.76 2.92
CA ILE A 56 -5.76 -13.93 2.67
C ILE A 56 -6.92 -14.53 3.45
N ARG A 57 -7.59 -13.70 4.26
CA ARG A 57 -8.88 -14.06 4.86
C ARG A 57 -9.97 -13.25 4.20
N PHE A 58 -10.91 -13.93 3.59
CA PHE A 58 -12.08 -13.30 2.99
C PHE A 58 -13.16 -13.07 4.05
N PRO A 59 -13.95 -11.99 3.93
CA PRO A 59 -15.13 -11.81 4.76
C PRO A 59 -16.13 -12.95 4.49
N ALA A 60 -16.88 -13.35 5.53
CA ALA A 60 -17.87 -14.43 5.43
C ALA A 60 -19.00 -14.14 4.43
N GLN A 61 -19.19 -12.86 4.09
CA GLN A 61 -20.11 -12.36 3.08
C GLN A 61 -19.33 -11.43 2.16
N GLY A 62 -19.43 -11.64 0.85
CA GLY A 62 -18.82 -10.76 -0.12
C GLY A 62 -19.51 -9.38 -0.16
N PRO A 63 -18.80 -8.30 -0.51
CA PRO A 63 -19.45 -7.03 -0.80
C PRO A 63 -20.40 -7.21 -2.00
N ALA A 64 -21.49 -6.43 -2.03
CA ALA A 64 -22.49 -6.50 -3.10
C ALA A 64 -21.91 -6.21 -4.51
N ALA A 65 -20.76 -5.53 -4.56
CA ALA A 65 -19.96 -5.31 -5.76
C ALA A 65 -18.47 -5.26 -5.41
N SER A 66 -17.62 -5.60 -6.39
CA SER A 66 -16.18 -5.34 -6.35
C SER A 66 -15.88 -3.98 -6.96
N ALA A 67 -14.85 -3.29 -6.46
CA ALA A 67 -14.36 -2.07 -7.09
C ALA A 67 -13.80 -2.38 -8.50
N GLY A 68 -14.15 -1.53 -9.47
CA GLY A 68 -13.62 -1.60 -10.83
C GLY A 68 -12.15 -1.16 -10.90
N GLU A 69 -11.46 -1.51 -12.00
CA GLU A 69 -10.04 -1.18 -12.18
C GLU A 69 -9.76 0.33 -12.14
N ASP A 70 -10.70 1.15 -12.63
CA ASP A 70 -10.59 2.60 -12.64
C ASP A 70 -10.74 3.20 -11.22
N GLU A 71 -11.62 2.62 -10.40
CA GLU A 71 -11.80 3.02 -9.00
C GLU A 71 -10.55 2.71 -8.18
N ILE A 72 -9.95 1.53 -8.39
CA ILE A 72 -8.68 1.15 -7.77
C ILE A 72 -7.57 2.13 -8.21
N ARG A 73 -7.48 2.42 -9.51
CA ARG A 73 -6.46 3.31 -10.05
C ARG A 73 -6.56 4.73 -9.50
N ALA A 74 -7.77 5.23 -9.27
CA ALA A 74 -8.00 6.58 -8.77
C ALA A 74 -7.45 6.81 -7.35
N VAL A 75 -7.35 5.75 -6.55
CA VAL A 75 -6.83 5.82 -5.17
C VAL A 75 -5.33 5.54 -5.11
N GLU A 76 -4.86 4.59 -5.93
CA GLU A 76 -3.53 3.98 -5.79
C GLU A 76 -2.43 4.63 -6.66
N ARG A 77 -2.75 5.68 -7.41
CA ARG A 77 -1.78 6.36 -8.27
C ARG A 77 -1.79 7.86 -8.07
N ALA A 78 -0.60 8.46 -8.06
CA ALA A 78 -0.45 9.89 -8.27
C ALA A 78 -1.04 10.27 -9.63
N ARG A 79 -1.71 11.42 -9.67
CA ARG A 79 -2.11 12.06 -10.93
C ARG A 79 -0.89 12.43 -11.77
#